data_AF-A0A5C7LIV4-F1
#
_entry.id   AF-A0A5C7LIV4-F1
#
_cell.length_a   1.000
_cell.length_b   1.000
_cell.length_c   1.000
_cell.angle_alpha   90.00
_cell.angle_beta   90.00
_cell.angle_gamma   90.00
#
_symmetry.space_group_name_H-M   'P 1'
#
loop_
_entity.id
_entity.type
_entity.pdbx_description
1 polymer ?
#
loop_
_entity_poly.entity_id
_entity_poly.type
_entity_poly.pdbx_seq_one_letter_code
_entity_poly.pdbx_strand_id
1 'polypeptide(L)'
;METKSIVRASAQAITITTLTQGDVYKRLIEQSYSADKYRAVVGIVQSVDFNGEDAMISALEVSDAKVTLKVFGEGSDLKLFSITKDEATALILQEQSALENAVEGARRTFEEKQRELAYFHTVCDNLPALTEAKTNLSIEG
;
A
#
# COMPACT_ATOMS: atom_id res chain seq x y z
N MET A 1 -17.49 -32.51 -30.63
CA MET A 1 -17.13 -31.12 -30.98
C MET A 1 -17.73 -30.22 -29.91
N GLU A 2 -16.91 -29.76 -28.96
CA GLU A 2 -17.36 -28.84 -27.91
C GLU A 2 -17.05 -27.40 -28.34
N THR A 3 -18.10 -26.62 -28.58
CA THR A 3 -18.02 -25.22 -28.94
C THR A 3 -17.67 -24.42 -27.68
N LYS A 4 -16.39 -24.08 -27.50
CA LYS A 4 -15.98 -23.09 -26.49
C LYS A 4 -16.54 -21.73 -26.90
N SER A 5 -17.66 -21.33 -26.31
CA SER A 5 -18.13 -19.94 -26.37
C SER A 5 -17.07 -19.06 -25.75
N ILE A 6 -16.28 -18.40 -26.59
CA ILE A 6 -15.48 -17.25 -26.19
C ILE A 6 -16.50 -16.14 -25.92
N VAL A 7 -16.93 -16.02 -24.67
CA VAL A 7 -17.62 -14.82 -24.19
C VAL A 7 -16.60 -13.70 -24.31
N ARG A 8 -16.55 -13.03 -25.47
CA ARG A 8 -15.91 -11.72 -25.58
C ARG A 8 -16.75 -10.81 -24.72
N ALA A 9 -16.34 -10.62 -23.46
CA ALA A 9 -16.82 -9.53 -22.64
C ALA A 9 -16.61 -8.25 -23.46
N SER A 10 -17.68 -7.69 -23.99
CA SER A 10 -17.64 -6.43 -24.74
C SER A 10 -17.26 -5.34 -23.75
N ALA A 11 -15.97 -4.99 -23.72
CA ALA A 11 -15.50 -3.85 -22.96
C ALA A 11 -15.82 -2.59 -23.78
N GLN A 12 -16.86 -1.85 -23.40
CA GLN A 12 -16.91 -0.43 -23.76
C GLN A 12 -15.82 0.25 -22.95
N ALA A 13 -14.66 0.50 -23.59
CA ALA A 13 -13.65 1.36 -23.02
C ALA A 13 -14.20 2.79 -23.03
N ILE A 14 -14.86 3.18 -21.94
CA ILE A 14 -15.22 4.57 -21.70
C ILE A 14 -13.90 5.27 -21.39
N THR A 15 -13.29 5.84 -22.43
CA THR A 15 -12.14 6.71 -22.29
C THR A 15 -12.65 7.99 -21.65
N ILE A 16 -12.10 8.39 -20.51
CA ILE A 16 -12.46 9.67 -19.91
C ILE A 16 -11.91 10.77 -20.84
N THR A 17 -12.79 11.37 -21.64
CA THR A 17 -12.44 12.45 -22.57
C THR A 17 -12.26 13.80 -21.88
N THR A 18 -12.81 13.95 -20.68
CA THR A 18 -12.74 15.18 -19.87
C THR A 18 -12.74 14.80 -18.39
N LEU A 19 -11.70 15.19 -17.65
CA LEU A 19 -11.65 15.11 -16.20
C LEU A 19 -11.97 16.49 -15.61
N THR A 20 -12.69 16.48 -14.50
CA THR A 20 -13.00 17.68 -13.70
C THR A 20 -12.56 17.47 -12.26
N GLN A 21 -12.40 18.57 -11.53
CA GLN A 21 -12.09 18.50 -10.10
C GLN A 21 -13.19 17.72 -9.35
N GLY A 22 -12.76 16.77 -8.51
CA GLY A 22 -13.65 15.90 -7.74
C GLY A 22 -14.00 14.59 -8.43
N ASP A 23 -13.66 14.42 -9.71
CA ASP A 23 -13.88 13.14 -10.39
C ASP A 23 -13.06 12.02 -9.76
N VAL A 24 -13.68 10.85 -9.68
CA VAL A 24 -13.06 9.63 -9.18
C VAL A 24 -12.80 8.70 -10.35
N TYR A 25 -11.58 8.18 -10.41
CA TYR A 25 -11.18 7.23 -11.44
C TYR A 25 -10.48 6.01 -10.85
N LYS A 26 -10.45 4.95 -11.65
CA LYS A 26 -9.60 3.78 -11.46
C LYS A 26 -8.48 3.82 -12.48
N ARG A 27 -7.23 3.70 -12.05
CA ARG A 27 -6.08 3.60 -12.94
C ARG A 27 -5.42 2.24 -12.81
N LEU A 28 -5.02 1.67 -13.94
CA LEU A 28 -4.25 0.42 -13.97
C LEU A 28 -2.76 0.74 -14.03
N ILE A 29 -2.01 0.29 -13.04
CA ILE A 29 -0.55 0.41 -12.99
C ILE A 29 0.06 -0.94 -13.33
N GLU A 30 0.94 -0.97 -14.33
CA GLU A 30 1.73 -2.17 -14.64
C GLU A 30 2.69 -2.48 -13.49
N GLN A 31 2.62 -3.71 -12.98
CA GLN A 31 3.56 -4.19 -11.98
C GLN A 31 4.62 -5.05 -12.66
N SER A 32 5.87 -4.58 -12.64
CA SER A 32 6.98 -5.24 -13.34
C SER A 32 7.34 -6.62 -12.78
N TYR A 33 6.85 -6.99 -11.59
CA TYR A 33 7.29 -8.18 -10.85
C TYR A 33 6.16 -9.00 -10.18
N SER A 34 4.89 -8.78 -10.53
CA SER A 34 3.76 -9.51 -9.92
C SER A 34 3.11 -10.48 -10.92
N ALA A 35 2.57 -11.60 -10.42
CA ALA A 35 1.78 -12.55 -11.21
C ALA A 35 0.52 -11.86 -11.79
N ASP A 36 -0.02 -10.88 -11.05
CA ASP A 36 -1.01 -9.93 -11.53
C ASP A 36 -0.31 -8.77 -12.23
N LYS A 37 -0.29 -8.79 -13.56
CA LYS A 37 0.42 -7.78 -14.39
C LYS A 37 -0.02 -6.33 -14.15
N TYR A 38 -1.22 -6.14 -13.59
CA TYR A 38 -1.82 -4.83 -13.39
C TYR A 38 -2.41 -4.72 -11.99
N ARG A 39 -2.20 -3.57 -11.37
CA ARG A 39 -2.87 -3.17 -10.15
C ARG A 39 -3.84 -2.03 -10.42
N ALA A 40 -5.04 -2.13 -9.85
CA ALA A 40 -5.97 -1.02 -9.80
C ALA A 40 -5.65 -0.07 -8.64
N VAL A 41 -5.58 1.22 -8.92
CA VAL A 41 -5.54 2.29 -7.92
C VAL A 41 -6.75 3.20 -8.08
N VAL A 42 -7.24 3.76 -6.97
CA VAL A 42 -8.31 4.77 -7.00
C VAL A 42 -7.68 6.14 -6.90
N GLY A 43 -8.07 7.04 -7.79
CA GLY A 43 -7.65 8.43 -7.78
C GLY A 43 -8.83 9.39 -7.69
N ILE A 44 -8.64 10.49 -6.98
CA ILE A 44 -9.58 11.62 -6.91
C ILE A 44 -8.87 12.85 -7.48
N VAL A 45 -9.44 13.43 -8.54
CA VAL A 45 -8.90 14.64 -9.18
C VAL A 45 -9.03 15.83 -8.22
N GLN A 46 -7.91 16.51 -7.98
CA GLN A 46 -7.80 17.70 -7.13
C GLN A 46 -7.84 18.99 -7.95
N SER A 47 -7.12 19.02 -9.07
CA SER A 47 -7.11 20.16 -10.00
C SER A 47 -6.88 19.67 -11.42
N VAL A 48 -7.41 20.43 -12.37
CA VAL A 48 -7.10 20.32 -13.79
C VAL A 48 -6.69 21.71 -14.24
N ASP A 49 -5.41 21.88 -14.54
CA ASP A 49 -4.81 23.14 -14.95
C ASP A 49 -4.59 23.10 -16.46
N PHE A 50 -5.16 24.05 -17.19
CA PHE A 50 -5.11 24.11 -18.65
C PHE A 50 -4.48 25.44 -19.09
N ASN A 51 -3.42 25.38 -19.90
CA ASN A 51 -2.71 26.58 -20.38
C ASN A 51 -3.02 26.93 -21.86
N GLY A 52 -3.91 26.18 -22.51
CA GLY A 52 -4.30 26.38 -23.91
C GLY A 52 -3.79 25.31 -24.87
N GLU A 53 -2.61 24.75 -24.61
CA GLU A 53 -2.00 23.68 -25.41
C GLU A 53 -1.85 22.40 -24.57
N ASP A 54 -1.44 22.55 -23.31
CA ASP A 54 -1.24 21.48 -22.35
C ASP A 54 -2.33 21.43 -21.27
N ALA A 55 -2.55 20.21 -20.75
CA ALA A 55 -3.31 19.97 -19.53
C ALA A 55 -2.43 19.27 -18.48
N MET A 56 -2.52 19.77 -17.24
CA MET A 56 -1.94 19.13 -16.06
C MET A 56 -3.07 18.67 -15.13
N ILE A 57 -3.00 17.44 -14.65
CA ILE A 57 -3.98 16.87 -13.74
C ILE A 57 -3.29 16.54 -12.42
N SER A 58 -3.74 17.15 -11.32
CA SER A 58 -3.33 16.76 -9.97
C SER A 58 -4.40 15.85 -9.37
N ALA A 59 -4.00 14.71 -8.80
CA ALA A 59 -4.92 13.76 -8.18
C ALA A 59 -4.34 13.13 -6.91
N LEU A 60 -5.19 12.83 -5.94
CA LEU A 60 -4.83 11.98 -4.81
C LEU A 60 -5.12 10.54 -5.18
N GLU A 61 -4.08 9.71 -5.24
CA GLU A 61 -4.22 8.26 -5.46
C GLU A 61 -4.03 7.49 -4.15
N VAL A 62 -4.89 6.49 -3.94
CA VAL A 62 -4.79 5.54 -2.83
C VAL A 62 -4.24 4.22 -3.35
N SER A 63 -3.09 3.83 -2.81
CA SER A 63 -2.43 2.54 -3.11
C SER A 63 -1.40 2.21 -2.03
N ASP A 64 -1.22 0.93 -1.72
CA ASP A 64 -0.24 0.41 -0.77
C ASP A 64 -0.43 1.03 0.62
N ALA A 65 -1.69 1.12 1.03
CA ALA A 65 -2.07 1.73 2.29
C ALA A 65 -1.53 3.17 2.43
N LYS A 66 -1.32 3.87 1.31
CA LYS A 66 -0.81 5.24 1.25
C LYS A 66 -1.66 6.10 0.34
N VAL A 67 -1.78 7.37 0.71
CA VAL A 67 -2.35 8.42 -0.13
C VAL A 67 -1.20 9.21 -0.73
N THR A 68 -1.13 9.28 -2.06
CA THR A 68 -0.04 9.96 -2.79
C THR A 68 -0.63 11.01 -3.72
N LEU A 69 -0.10 12.24 -3.66
CA LEU A 69 -0.38 13.24 -4.67
C LEU A 69 0.38 12.89 -5.96
N LYS A 70 -0.35 12.73 -7.05
CA LYS A 70 0.18 12.50 -8.39
C LYS A 70 -0.16 13.68 -9.28
N VAL A 71 0.81 14.06 -10.11
CA VAL A 71 0.66 15.07 -11.14
C VAL A 71 0.91 14.39 -12.48
N PHE A 72 -0.05 14.50 -13.39
CA PHE A 72 0.02 13.95 -14.74
C PHE A 72 0.05 15.09 -15.76
N GLY A 73 0.90 14.98 -16.78
CA GLY A 73 0.95 15.88 -17.93
C GLY A 73 0.78 15.13 -19.26
N GLU A 74 0.97 15.82 -20.39
CA GLU A 74 0.68 15.32 -21.76
C GLU A 74 1.35 13.99 -22.14
N GLY A 75 2.55 13.70 -21.65
CA GLY A 75 3.30 12.50 -22.05
C GLY A 75 2.88 11.20 -21.35
N SER A 76 1.86 11.26 -20.49
CA SER A 76 1.44 10.13 -19.66
C SER A 76 0.33 9.36 -20.38
N ASP A 77 0.54 8.10 -20.75
CA ASP A 77 -0.56 7.24 -21.20
C ASP A 77 -1.45 6.90 -19.99
N LEU A 78 -2.46 7.75 -19.77
CA LEU A 78 -3.36 7.65 -18.63
C LEU A 78 -4.48 6.66 -18.95
N LYS A 79 -4.25 5.39 -18.60
CA LYS A 79 -5.28 4.35 -18.59
C LYS A 79 -6.24 4.57 -17.41
N LEU A 80 -7.05 5.63 -17.49
CA LEU A 80 -8.07 5.99 -16.49
C LEU A 80 -9.42 5.44 -16.92
N PHE A 81 -10.12 4.84 -15.97
CA PHE A 81 -11.46 4.30 -16.14
C PHE A 81 -12.37 4.97 -15.14
N SER A 82 -13.56 5.39 -15.59
CA SER A 82 -14.60 5.83 -14.67
C SER A 82 -14.94 4.71 -13.69
N ILE A 83 -15.17 5.05 -12.43
CA ILE A 83 -15.50 4.10 -11.38
C ILE A 83 -16.77 4.58 -10.67
N THR A 84 -17.61 3.63 -10.24
CA THR A 84 -18.78 3.96 -9.43
C THR A 84 -18.39 4.28 -7.99
N LYS A 85 -19.25 4.99 -7.26
CA LYS A 85 -19.02 5.29 -5.84
C LYS A 85 -18.84 4.02 -5.00
N ASP A 86 -19.61 2.98 -5.29
CA ASP A 86 -19.56 1.72 -4.54
C ASP A 86 -18.24 0.99 -4.77
N GLU A 87 -17.79 0.91 -6.03
CA GLU A 87 -16.48 0.32 -6.36
C GLU A 87 -15.32 1.13 -5.75
N ALA A 88 -15.39 2.46 -5.80
CA ALA A 88 -14.36 3.32 -5.19
C ALA A 88 -14.30 3.11 -3.67
N THR A 89 -15.47 3.02 -3.02
CA THR A 89 -15.57 2.76 -1.58
C THR A 89 -14.97 1.40 -1.24
N ALA A 90 -15.28 0.36 -2.00
CA ALA A 90 -14.74 -0.99 -1.77
C ALA A 90 -13.21 -1.03 -1.85
N LEU A 91 -12.62 -0.37 -2.85
CA LEU A 91 -11.16 -0.30 -3.00
C LEU A 91 -10.49 0.50 -1.87
N ILE A 92 -11.09 1.61 -1.46
CA ILE A 92 -10.58 2.42 -0.33
C ILE A 92 -10.64 1.61 0.97
N LEU A 93 -11.74 0.90 1.23
CA LEU A 93 -11.89 0.05 2.42
C LEU A 93 -10.88 -1.11 2.43
N GLN A 94 -10.57 -1.69 1.27
CA GLN A 94 -9.55 -2.72 1.14
C GLN A 94 -8.17 -2.18 1.54
N GLU A 95 -7.78 -1.01 1.04
CA GLU A 95 -6.50 -0.37 1.37
C GLU A 95 -6.46 0.07 2.85
N GLN A 96 -7.59 0.53 3.41
CA GLN A 96 -7.71 0.82 4.85
C GLN A 96 -7.47 -0.44 5.69
N SER A 97 -8.12 -1.55 5.36
CA SER A 97 -7.94 -2.81 6.09
C SER A 97 -6.49 -3.31 6.01
N ALA A 98 -5.83 -3.15 4.86
CA ALA A 98 -4.41 -3.47 4.71
C ALA A 98 -3.54 -2.60 5.65
N LEU A 99 -3.84 -1.31 5.78
CA LEU A 99 -3.14 -0.41 6.69
C LEU A 99 -3.33 -0.83 8.16
N GLU A 100 -4.56 -1.11 8.56
CA GLU A 100 -4.89 -1.54 9.92
C GLU A 100 -4.14 -2.82 10.31
N ASN A 101 -4.09 -3.80 9.39
CA ASN A 101 -3.33 -5.04 9.59
C ASN A 101 -1.82 -4.79 9.71
N ALA A 102 -1.27 -3.89 8.89
CA ALA A 102 0.14 -3.51 8.96
C ALA A 102 0.48 -2.84 10.31
N VAL A 103 -0.40 -1.96 10.81
CA VAL A 103 -0.25 -1.31 12.12
C VAL A 103 -0.28 -2.33 13.26
N GLU A 104 -1.25 -3.25 13.25
CA GLU A 104 -1.36 -4.30 14.27
C GLU A 104 -0.13 -5.23 14.24
N GLY A 105 0.35 -5.61 13.04
CA GLY A 105 1.57 -6.38 12.88
C GLY A 105 2.78 -5.67 13.47
N ALA A 106 2.98 -4.40 13.14
CA ALA A 106 4.06 -3.58 13.68
C ALA A 106 3.98 -3.44 15.21
N ARG A 107 2.77 -3.32 15.78
CA ARG A 107 2.58 -3.25 17.23
C ARG A 107 3.04 -4.54 17.92
N ARG A 108 2.67 -5.70 17.38
CA ARG A 108 3.10 -7.00 17.94
C ARG A 108 4.61 -7.18 17.90
N THR A 109 5.24 -6.84 16.77
CA THR A 109 6.70 -6.89 16.65
C THR A 109 7.37 -5.95 17.66
N PHE A 110 6.81 -4.76 17.89
CA PHE A 110 7.31 -3.83 18.89
C PHE A 110 7.20 -4.39 20.32
N GLU A 111 6.07 -5.01 20.67
CA GLU A 111 5.88 -5.67 21.96
C GLU A 111 6.86 -6.84 22.18
N GLU A 112 7.11 -7.66 21.15
CA GLU A 112 8.11 -8.73 21.19
C GLU A 112 9.51 -8.19 21.44
N LYS A 113 9.91 -7.14 20.72
CA LYS A 113 11.22 -6.49 20.92
C LYS A 113 11.38 -5.83 22.27
N GLN A 114 10.31 -5.27 22.84
CA GLN A 114 10.34 -4.80 24.22
C GLN A 114 10.57 -5.93 25.23
N ARG A 115 9.94 -7.10 25.04
CA ARG A 115 10.17 -8.25 25.93
C ARG A 115 11.60 -8.79 25.80
N GLU A 116 12.13 -8.89 24.59
CA GLU A 116 13.54 -9.26 24.35
C GLU A 116 14.48 -8.29 25.06
N LEU A 117 14.22 -6.98 24.96
CA LEU A 117 15.03 -5.95 25.62
C LEU A 117 14.96 -6.05 27.16
N ALA A 118 13.78 -6.26 27.72
CA ALA A 118 13.61 -6.44 29.16
C ALA A 118 14.32 -7.70 29.68
N TYR A 119 14.26 -8.80 28.91
CA TYR A 119 15.01 -10.01 29.20
C TYR A 119 16.53 -9.76 29.15
N PHE A 120 17.00 -9.05 28.13
CA PHE A 120 18.41 -8.69 28.00
C PHE A 120 18.90 -7.85 29.19
N HIS A 121 18.14 -6.83 29.61
CA HIS A 121 18.44 -6.07 30.83
C HIS A 121 18.52 -6.97 32.06
N THR A 122 17.55 -7.88 32.24
CA THR A 122 17.57 -8.84 33.35
C THR A 122 18.83 -9.71 33.34
N VAL A 123 19.31 -10.15 32.17
CA VAL A 123 20.56 -10.91 32.04
C VAL A 123 21.77 -10.05 32.39
N CYS A 124 21.83 -8.81 31.88
CA CYS A 124 22.90 -7.86 32.18
C CYS A 124 22.99 -7.50 33.66
N ASP A 125 21.85 -7.31 34.33
CA ASP A 125 21.80 -6.96 35.74
C ASP A 125 22.21 -8.14 36.64
N ASN A 126 21.99 -9.38 36.19
CA ASN A 126 22.38 -10.60 36.90
C ASN A 126 23.78 -11.13 36.53
N LEU A 127 24.43 -10.57 35.51
CA LEU A 127 25.76 -10.95 35.06
C LEU A 127 26.86 -10.80 36.15
N PRO A 128 26.87 -9.73 36.98
CA PRO A 128 27.80 -9.60 38.12
C PRO A 128 27.62 -10.72 39.16
N ALA A 129 26.38 -11.07 39.50
CA ALA A 129 26.07 -12.13 40.46
C ALA A 129 26.49 -13.52 39.95
N LEU A 130 26.39 -13.76 38.63
CA LEU A 130 26.83 -15.02 38.01
C LEU A 130 28.36 -15.15 37.91
N THR A 131 29.10 -14.03 37.89
CA THR A 131 30.57 -14.04 37.88
C THR A 131 31.14 -14.26 39.29
N GLU A 132 30.53 -13.67 40.33
CA GLU A 132 30.92 -13.91 41.72
C GLU A 132 30.64 -15.36 42.18
N ALA A 133 29.50 -15.94 41.78
CA ALA A 133 29.17 -17.33 42.12
C ALA A 133 30.18 -18.35 41.57
N LYS A 134 30.70 -18.15 40.34
CA LYS A 134 31.74 -19.01 39.76
C LYS A 134 33.10 -18.86 40.44
N THR A 135 33.40 -17.67 40.97
CA THR A 135 34.67 -17.38 41.63
C THR A 135 34.74 -18.07 42.98
N ASN A 136 33.64 -18.04 43.76
CA ASN A 136 33.59 -18.71 45.07
C ASN A 136 33.58 -20.25 44.98
N LEU A 137 32.98 -20.83 43.93
CA LEU A 137 33.01 -22.27 43.65
C LEU A 137 34.40 -22.80 43.23
N SER A 138 35.33 -21.92 42.83
CA SER A 138 36.68 -22.30 42.40
C SER A 138 37.73 -22.18 43.52
N ILE A 139 37.35 -21.69 44.71
CA ILE A 139 38.25 -21.45 45.85
C ILE A 139 38.12 -22.55 46.93
N GLU A 140 37.09 -23.41 46.85
CA GLU A 140 36.86 -24.53 47.78
C GLU A 140 37.26 -25.93 47.24
N GLY A 141 37.99 -26.01 46.11
CA GLY A 141 38.52 -27.26 45.55
C GLY A 141 40.05 -27.24 45.48
#